data_AF-A0A955Y8V3-F1
#
_entry.id   AF-A0A955Y8V3-F1
#
_cell.length_a   1.000
_cell.length_b   1.000
_cell.length_c   1.000
_cell.angle_alpha   90.00
_cell.angle_beta   90.00
_cell.angle_gamma   90.00
#
_symmetry.space_group_name_H-M   'P 1'
#
loop_
_entity.id
_entity.type
_entity.pdbx_description
1 polymer ?
#
loop_
_entity_poly.entity_id
_entity_poly.type
_entity_poly.pdbx_seq_one_letter_code
_entity_poly.pdbx_strand_id
1 'polypeptide(L)'
;GASRVVDRASSSTVDIHVVRVDDVVPRDRHVSILQLDVEGHEYPALLGAMETIARCRPLIILEDNAKIIEGDWFRETILEGLGYRVSGHVHWNNICEPVTS
;
A
#
# COMPACT_ATOMS: atom_id res chain seq x y z
N GLY A 1 14.53 -4.84 0.27
CA GLY A 1 15.42 -5.98 0.57
C GLY A 1 16.24 -6.29 -0.67
N ALA A 2 16.81 -7.50 -0.79
CA ALA A 2 17.52 -7.96 -2.00
C ALA A 2 16.73 -9.02 -2.78
N SER A 3 15.46 -9.23 -2.42
CA SER A 3 14.57 -10.16 -3.11
C SER A 3 13.83 -9.43 -4.22
N ARG A 4 13.15 -10.17 -5.10
CA ARG A 4 12.26 -9.61 -6.12
C ARG A 4 11.30 -10.69 -6.59
N VAL A 5 10.03 -10.33 -6.78
CA VAL A 5 9.06 -11.22 -7.43
C VAL A 5 9.38 -11.34 -8.91
N VAL A 6 9.39 -12.58 -9.43
CA VAL A 6 9.69 -12.87 -10.83
C VAL A 6 8.66 -13.85 -11.40
N ASP A 7 8.26 -13.65 -12.64
CA ASP A 7 7.28 -14.53 -13.32
C ASP A 7 7.89 -15.86 -13.79
N ARG A 8 9.22 -16.00 -13.77
CA ARG A 8 9.94 -17.19 -14.21
C ARG A 8 10.86 -17.71 -13.12
N ALA A 9 10.62 -18.96 -12.72
CA ALA A 9 11.42 -19.67 -11.74
C ALA A 9 12.85 -19.92 -12.24
N SER A 10 13.81 -19.86 -11.32
CA SER A 10 15.20 -20.26 -11.51
C SER A 10 15.65 -21.12 -10.32
N SER A 11 16.89 -21.60 -10.32
CA SER A 11 17.43 -22.35 -9.17
C SER A 11 17.51 -21.54 -7.87
N SER A 12 17.30 -20.22 -7.93
CA SER A 12 17.33 -19.31 -6.79
C SER A 12 15.96 -18.70 -6.47
N THR A 13 14.85 -19.27 -6.96
CA THR A 13 13.49 -18.79 -6.67
C THR A 13 12.77 -19.72 -5.71
N VAL A 14 11.86 -19.15 -4.91
CA VAL A 14 10.92 -19.87 -4.05
C VAL A 14 9.50 -19.49 -4.46
N ASP A 15 8.60 -20.47 -4.48
CA ASP A 15 7.19 -20.23 -4.71
C ASP A 15 6.57 -19.51 -3.51
N ILE A 16 5.82 -18.45 -3.79
CA ILE A 16 5.08 -17.68 -2.79
C ILE A 16 3.60 -17.61 -3.16
N HIS A 17 2.74 -17.55 -2.15
CA HIS A 17 1.34 -17.23 -2.34
C HIS A 17 1.12 -15.73 -2.20
N VAL A 18 0.59 -15.12 -3.25
CA VAL A 18 0.17 -13.71 -3.23
C VAL A 18 -1.30 -13.66 -2.80
N VAL A 19 -1.59 -12.83 -1.80
CA VAL A 19 -2.93 -12.66 -1.23
C VAL A 19 -3.27 -11.18 -1.12
N ARG A 20 -4.57 -10.84 -1.09
CA ARG A 20 -5.00 -9.48 -0.78
C ARG A 20 -4.87 -9.23 0.73
N VAL A 21 -4.55 -8.00 1.11
CA VAL A 21 -4.60 -7.55 2.51
C VAL A 21 -6.02 -7.73 3.08
N ASP A 22 -7.03 -7.41 2.28
CA ASP A 22 -8.44 -7.54 2.67
C ASP A 22 -8.88 -8.98 2.95
N ASP A 23 -8.20 -9.98 2.38
CA ASP A 23 -8.52 -11.40 2.61
C ASP A 23 -7.93 -11.91 3.94
N VAL A 24 -6.83 -11.30 4.41
CA VAL A 24 -6.08 -11.77 5.59
C VAL A 24 -6.33 -10.94 6.84
N VAL A 25 -6.77 -9.68 6.70
CA VAL A 25 -7.10 -8.82 7.83
C VAL A 25 -8.56 -9.04 8.25
N PRO A 26 -8.83 -9.55 9.48
CA PRO A 26 -10.20 -9.76 9.95
C PRO A 26 -11.01 -8.47 9.96
N ARG A 27 -12.32 -8.57 9.68
CA ARG A 27 -13.23 -7.41 9.59
C ARG A 27 -13.40 -6.64 10.91
N ASP A 28 -13.22 -7.32 12.04
CA ASP A 28 -13.28 -6.74 13.39
C ASP A 28 -11.93 -6.17 13.86
N ARG A 29 -10.84 -6.40 13.11
CA ARG A 29 -9.54 -5.79 13.39
C ARG A 29 -9.49 -4.36 12.89
N HIS A 30 -9.25 -3.42 13.79
CA HIS A 30 -8.91 -2.04 13.45
C HIS A 30 -7.41 -1.92 13.12
N VAL A 31 -7.10 -1.33 11.97
CA VAL A 31 -5.73 -1.10 11.50
C VAL A 31 -5.45 0.40 11.56
N SER A 32 -4.54 0.83 12.42
CA SER A 32 -4.18 2.25 12.57
C SER A 32 -3.07 2.70 11.62
N ILE A 33 -2.20 1.78 11.18
CA ILE A 33 -1.08 2.05 10.28
C ILE A 33 -1.01 0.92 9.25
N LEU A 34 -0.85 1.29 7.98
CA LEU A 34 -0.58 0.39 6.86
C LEU A 34 0.74 0.82 6.21
N GLN A 35 1.81 0.07 6.44
CA GLN A 35 3.11 0.29 5.80
C GLN A 35 3.30 -0.70 4.65
N LEU A 36 3.55 -0.20 3.46
CA LEU A 36 3.81 -0.99 2.24
C LEU A 36 5.22 -0.68 1.73
N ASP A 37 6.09 -1.66 1.90
CA ASP A 37 7.44 -1.74 1.34
C ASP A 37 7.50 -3.12 0.67
N VAL A 38 7.15 -3.16 -0.62
CA VAL A 38 6.91 -4.41 -1.37
C VAL A 38 7.71 -4.43 -2.68
N GLU A 39 8.87 -3.75 -2.67
CA GLU A 39 9.87 -3.77 -3.72
C GLU A 39 9.28 -3.48 -5.11
N GLY A 40 8.44 -2.45 -5.22
CA GLY A 40 7.84 -1.97 -6.48
C GLY A 40 6.43 -2.51 -6.78
N HIS A 41 5.81 -3.23 -5.83
CA HIS A 41 4.46 -3.79 -5.97
C HIS A 41 3.43 -3.05 -5.11
N GLU A 42 3.68 -1.78 -4.80
CA GLU A 42 2.86 -1.01 -3.85
C GLU A 42 1.46 -0.75 -4.44
N TYR A 43 1.33 -0.56 -5.76
CA TYR A 43 0.04 -0.36 -6.42
C TYR A 43 -0.88 -1.61 -6.29
N PRO A 44 -0.44 -2.83 -6.67
CA PRO A 44 -1.21 -4.05 -6.37
C PRO A 44 -1.52 -4.24 -4.89
N ALA A 45 -0.58 -3.91 -3.99
CA ALA A 45 -0.79 -4.02 -2.55
C ALA A 45 -1.87 -3.05 -2.04
N LEU A 46 -1.89 -1.82 -2.53
CA LEU A 46 -2.94 -0.83 -2.25
C LEU A 46 -4.30 -1.31 -2.75
N LEU A 47 -4.38 -1.82 -3.99
CA LEU A 47 -5.60 -2.40 -4.56
C LEU A 47 -6.13 -3.55 -3.69
N GLY A 48 -5.24 -4.41 -3.20
CA GLY A 48 -5.57 -5.51 -2.31
C GLY A 48 -5.98 -5.09 -0.89
N ALA A 49 -5.84 -3.81 -0.53
CA ALA A 49 -6.12 -3.28 0.80
C ALA A 49 -7.26 -2.24 0.84
N MET A 50 -7.96 -2.02 -0.28
CA MET A 50 -8.93 -0.92 -0.40
C MET A 50 -10.07 -1.00 0.62
N GLU A 51 -10.59 -2.19 0.93
CA GLU A 51 -11.64 -2.34 1.93
C GLU A 51 -11.11 -1.99 3.33
N THR A 52 -9.90 -2.42 3.64
CA THR A 52 -9.21 -2.10 4.89
C THR A 52 -8.93 -0.60 5.02
N ILE A 53 -8.47 0.06 3.95
CA ILE A 53 -8.17 1.49 3.94
C ILE A 53 -9.46 2.30 4.15
N ALA A 54 -10.52 1.99 3.41
CA ALA A 54 -11.80 2.68 3.53
C ALA A 54 -12.42 2.50 4.93
N ARG A 55 -12.40 1.29 5.48
CA ARG A 55 -12.99 0.98 6.79
C ARG A 55 -12.19 1.54 7.97
N CYS A 56 -10.88 1.33 7.97
CA CYS A 56 -10.04 1.64 9.13
C CYS A 56 -9.45 3.04 9.10
N ARG A 57 -9.35 3.67 7.92
CA ARG A 57 -8.71 4.97 7.75
C ARG A 57 -7.28 4.98 8.35
N PRO A 58 -6.40 4.01 8.04
CA PRO A 58 -5.06 3.98 8.62
C PRO A 58 -4.20 5.14 8.13
N LEU A 59 -3.15 5.48 8.87
CA LEU A 59 -1.97 6.14 8.31
C LEU A 59 -1.34 5.21 7.26
N ILE A 60 -1.16 5.67 6.03
CA ILE A 60 -0.55 4.89 4.96
C ILE A 60 0.90 5.35 4.78
N ILE A 61 1.84 4.40 4.82
CA ILE A 61 3.26 4.65 4.59
C ILE A 61 3.68 3.86 3.35
N LEU A 62 4.14 4.52 2.31
CA LEU A 62 4.51 3.90 1.02
C LEU A 62 5.97 4.17 0.68
N GLU A 63 6.74 3.14 0.34
CA GLU A 63 8.02 3.32 -0.34
C GLU A 63 7.76 3.70 -1.81
N ASP A 64 7.80 5.00 -2.13
CA ASP A 64 7.32 5.48 -3.44
C ASP A 64 8.41 5.48 -4.52
N ASN A 65 9.03 4.32 -4.73
CA ASN A 65 10.03 4.15 -5.78
C ASN A 65 9.39 4.15 -7.19
N ALA A 66 8.07 3.93 -7.28
CA ALA A 66 7.32 3.81 -8.54
C ALA A 66 6.48 5.06 -8.89
N LYS A 67 6.58 6.16 -8.13
CA LYS A 67 5.83 7.41 -8.33
C LYS A 67 4.30 7.22 -8.32
N ILE A 68 3.82 6.31 -7.49
CA ILE A 68 2.39 6.00 -7.36
C ILE A 68 1.63 7.20 -6.83
N ILE A 69 2.22 7.97 -5.91
CA ILE A 69 1.55 9.13 -5.30
C ILE A 69 1.33 10.26 -6.32
N GLU A 70 2.22 10.37 -7.31
CA GLU A 70 2.09 11.31 -8.43
C GLU A 70 1.05 10.86 -9.47
N GLY A 71 0.59 9.60 -9.41
CA GLY A 71 -0.33 9.01 -10.39
C GLY A 71 -1.78 9.42 -10.17
N ASP A 72 -2.51 9.60 -11.28
CA ASP A 72 -3.92 10.00 -11.28
C ASP A 72 -4.80 9.07 -10.44
N TRP A 73 -4.57 7.76 -10.52
CA TRP A 73 -5.35 6.80 -9.74
C TRP A 73 -5.24 7.04 -8.23
N PHE A 74 -4.03 7.32 -7.72
CA PHE A 74 -3.82 7.53 -6.30
C PHE A 74 -4.45 8.84 -5.85
N ARG A 75 -4.28 9.90 -6.64
CA ARG A 75 -4.92 11.20 -6.41
C ARG A 75 -6.44 11.04 -6.36
N GLU A 76 -7.06 10.46 -7.38
CA GLU A 76 -8.52 10.36 -7.50
C GLU A 76 -9.13 9.41 -6.47
N THR A 77 -8.46 8.28 -6.20
CA THR A 77 -9.01 7.24 -5.33
C THR A 77 -8.71 7.50 -3.86
N ILE A 78 -7.45 7.76 -3.52
CA ILE A 78 -6.99 7.83 -2.13
C ILE A 78 -7.08 9.27 -1.61
N LEU A 79 -6.48 10.23 -2.31
CA LEU A 79 -6.42 11.62 -1.83
C LEU A 79 -7.80 12.29 -1.89
N GLU A 80 -8.42 12.31 -3.06
CA GLU A 80 -9.72 12.95 -3.29
C GLU A 80 -10.87 12.05 -2.86
N GLY A 81 -10.91 10.81 -3.36
CA GLY A 81 -12.04 9.89 -3.17
C GLY A 81 -12.22 9.41 -1.73
N LEU A 82 -11.11 9.11 -1.04
CA LEU A 82 -11.13 8.73 0.37
C LEU A 82 -10.77 9.90 1.30
N GLY A 83 -10.38 11.08 0.81
CA GLY A 83 -10.05 12.22 1.68
C GLY A 83 -8.78 11.96 2.49
N TYR A 84 -7.68 11.68 1.81
CA TYR A 84 -6.34 11.61 2.39
C TYR A 84 -5.51 12.83 1.98
N ARG A 85 -4.43 13.08 2.71
CA ARG A 85 -3.38 14.03 2.30
C ARG A 85 -2.00 13.42 2.51
N VAL A 86 -1.06 13.82 1.67
CA VAL A 86 0.36 13.56 1.93
C VAL A 86 0.82 14.49 3.05
N SER A 87 1.23 13.94 4.19
CA SER A 87 1.65 14.72 5.37
C SER A 87 3.16 14.88 5.48
N GLY A 88 3.95 14.09 4.75
CA GLY A 88 5.40 14.24 4.67
C GLY A 88 6.09 13.04 4.05
N HIS A 89 7.42 13.06 4.10
CA HIS A 89 8.26 11.95 3.71
C HIS A 89 9.37 11.70 4.75
N VAL A 90 9.73 10.44 4.96
CA VAL A 90 10.86 10.01 5.80
C VAL A 90 11.69 9.02 4.98
N HIS A 91 12.90 9.44 4.62
CA HIS A 91 13.70 8.74 3.60
C HIS A 91 12.89 8.56 2.30
N TRP A 92 12.83 7.34 1.77
CA TRP A 92 12.08 7.00 0.55
C TRP A 92 10.59 6.73 0.80
N ASN A 93 10.13 6.89 2.04
CA ASN A 93 8.74 6.63 2.41
C ASN A 93 7.94 7.93 2.40
N ASN A 94 6.78 7.88 1.75
CA ASN A 94 5.77 8.92 1.86
C ASN A 94 4.72 8.53 2.90
N ILE A 95 4.28 9.52 3.66
CA ILE A 95 3.28 9.37 4.71
C ILE A 95 2.00 10.06 4.25
N CYS A 96 0.92 9.28 4.21
CA CYS A 96 -0.42 9.76 3.87
C CYS A 96 -1.35 9.53 5.07
N GLU A 97 -2.09 10.56 5.46
CA GLU A 97 -3.00 10.50 6.60
C GLU A 97 -4.43 10.89 6.20
N PRO A 98 -5.45 10.31 6.87
CA PRO A 98 -6.83 10.76 6.73
C PRO A 98 -6.95 12.25 7.04
N VAL A 99 -7.70 12.99 6.22
CA VAL A 99 -8.13 14.34 6.60
C VAL A 99 -9.24 14.20 7.63
N THR A 100 -8.97 14.57 8.88
CA THR A 100 -10.00 14.72 9.92
C THR A 100 -10.77 16.01 9.71
N SER A 101 -12.11 15.91 9.69
CA SER A 101 -13.04 17.05 9.70
C SER A 101 -13.00 17.81 11.02
#